data_AF-A0A529NT51-F1
#
_entry.id   AF-A0A529NT51-F1
#
_cell.length_a   1.000
_cell.length_b   1.000
_cell.length_c   1.000
_cell.angle_alpha   90.00
_cell.angle_beta   90.00
_cell.angle_gamma   90.00
#
_symmetry.space_group_name_H-M   'P 1'
#
loop_
_entity.id
_entity.type
_entity.pdbx_description
1 polymer ?
#
loop_
_entity_poly.entity_id
_entity_poly.type
_entity_poly.pdbx_seq_one_letter_code
_entity_poly.pdbx_strand_id
1 'polypeptide(L)'
;FLYHLEDNQVAVGFVVHLNYKNPYLSPFEEFQRFKTHPAIKGTFEGAKRIGYGARAITEGGWQSVPKLSFPGGVLMGCAAGFVNVPRIKGSHNAVLSGMLAAEHVAQAIADGRANDELSSYEAAWRATDIGKDLKKVRNVKPLWSRFGTIIGVGLGGLDMWLNTLFGLSPFGTLKHGKADYATLEPAAKY
;
A
#
# COMPACT_ATOMS: atom_id res chain seq x y z
N PHE A 1 12.36 2.74 6.02
CA PHE A 1 12.29 4.21 5.88
C PHE A 1 13.04 4.85 7.04
N LEU A 2 13.56 6.07 6.83
CA LEU A 2 14.23 6.87 7.85
C LEU A 2 13.96 8.34 7.48
N TYR A 3 13.21 9.06 8.31
CA TYR A 3 12.84 10.46 8.09
C TYR A 3 13.35 11.32 9.25
N HIS A 4 14.04 12.40 8.93
CA HIS A 4 14.44 13.41 9.90
C HIS A 4 13.27 14.39 10.10
N LEU A 5 12.95 14.65 11.35
CA LEU A 5 11.89 15.56 11.77
C LEU A 5 12.50 16.75 12.54
N GLU A 6 11.64 17.68 12.94
CA GLU A 6 12.01 18.76 13.85
C GLU A 6 12.44 18.21 15.23
N ASP A 7 12.98 19.07 16.08
CA ASP A 7 13.40 18.73 17.46
C ASP A 7 14.41 17.57 17.56
N ASN A 8 15.28 17.42 16.55
CA ASN A 8 16.27 16.34 16.46
C ASN A 8 15.67 14.93 16.55
N GLN A 9 14.43 14.77 16.07
CA GLN A 9 13.76 13.48 16.04
C GLN A 9 13.99 12.74 14.71
N VAL A 10 14.04 11.41 14.79
CA VAL A 10 14.09 10.53 13.61
C VAL A 10 12.97 9.51 13.69
N ALA A 11 12.13 9.48 12.67
CA ALA A 11 11.16 8.41 12.46
C ALA A 11 11.79 7.32 11.59
N VAL A 12 12.02 6.15 12.19
CA VAL A 12 12.62 4.99 11.51
C VAL A 12 11.67 3.80 11.57
N GLY A 13 11.61 3.04 10.48
CA GLY A 13 10.89 1.77 10.45
C GLY A 13 11.27 0.90 9.26
N PHE A 14 10.78 -0.33 9.28
CA PHE A 14 11.10 -1.37 8.33
C PHE A 14 9.82 -2.07 7.89
N VAL A 15 9.76 -2.47 6.62
CA VAL A 15 8.59 -3.12 6.03
C VAL A 15 9.02 -4.50 5.53
N VAL A 16 8.25 -5.51 5.91
CA VAL A 16 8.37 -6.88 5.41
C VAL A 16 7.04 -7.23 4.74
N HIS A 17 7.10 -7.73 3.52
CA HIS A 17 5.93 -8.23 2.82
C HIS A 17 5.46 -9.53 3.47
N LEU A 18 4.16 -9.64 3.81
CA LEU A 18 3.63 -10.81 4.50
C LEU A 18 3.60 -12.08 3.64
N ASN A 19 3.94 -11.99 2.35
CA ASN A 19 4.13 -13.12 1.46
C ASN A 19 5.53 -13.77 1.56
N TYR A 20 6.23 -13.64 2.71
CA TYR A 20 7.50 -14.31 2.96
C TYR A 20 7.32 -15.84 3.09
N LYS A 21 8.40 -16.59 2.86
CA LYS A 21 8.37 -18.07 2.82
C LYS A 21 8.98 -18.73 4.06
N ASN A 22 10.06 -18.15 4.59
CA ASN A 22 10.79 -18.69 5.74
C ASN A 22 9.96 -18.51 7.03
N PRO A 23 9.51 -19.59 7.69
CA PRO A 23 8.71 -19.49 8.90
C PRO A 23 9.49 -18.97 10.12
N TYR A 24 10.83 -18.93 10.07
CA TYR A 24 11.67 -18.37 11.13
C TYR A 24 11.93 -16.87 10.99
N LEU A 25 11.47 -16.24 9.90
CA LEU A 25 11.65 -14.80 9.71
C LEU A 25 10.85 -14.02 10.78
N SER A 26 11.54 -13.16 11.51
CA SER A 26 10.93 -12.21 12.45
C SER A 26 11.04 -10.79 11.90
N PRO A 27 9.92 -10.15 11.50
CA PRO A 27 9.95 -8.77 11.02
C PRO A 27 10.51 -7.78 12.06
N PHE A 28 10.33 -8.08 13.35
CA PHE A 28 10.91 -7.29 14.43
C PHE A 28 12.43 -7.38 14.46
N GLU A 29 12.99 -8.59 14.36
CA GLU A 29 14.44 -8.80 14.38
C GLU A 29 15.11 -8.24 13.12
N GLU A 30 14.49 -8.38 11.96
CA GLU A 30 14.99 -7.75 10.72
C GLU A 30 15.03 -6.22 10.85
N PHE A 31 14.05 -5.62 11.55
CA PHE A 31 14.09 -4.21 11.87
C PHE A 31 15.21 -3.86 12.87
N GLN A 32 15.46 -4.68 13.89
CA GLN A 32 16.60 -4.44 14.79
C GLN A 32 17.93 -4.50 14.03
N ARG A 33 18.10 -5.54 13.21
CA ARG A 33 19.28 -5.75 12.35
C ARG A 33 19.49 -4.62 11.35
N PHE A 34 18.43 -4.10 10.73
CA PHE A 34 18.51 -2.96 9.83
C PHE A 34 19.21 -1.75 10.49
N LYS A 35 18.91 -1.47 11.76
CA LYS A 35 19.49 -0.33 12.48
C LYS A 35 20.99 -0.51 12.79
N THR A 36 21.51 -1.73 12.77
CA THR A 36 22.94 -2.00 12.99
C THR A 36 23.77 -1.91 11.71
N HIS A 37 23.13 -1.70 10.55
CA HIS A 37 23.85 -1.56 9.28
C HIS A 37 24.85 -0.39 9.34
N PRO A 38 26.10 -0.52 8.85
CA PRO A 38 27.14 0.52 8.97
C PRO A 38 26.72 1.90 8.46
N ALA A 39 25.95 1.96 7.37
CA ALA A 39 25.44 3.21 6.81
C ALA A 39 24.29 3.85 7.62
N ILE A 40 23.70 3.14 8.57
CA ILE A 40 22.54 3.58 9.35
C ILE A 40 22.91 3.82 10.81
N LYS A 41 23.73 2.94 11.40
CA LYS A 41 24.01 2.90 12.85
C LYS A 41 24.45 4.24 13.44
N GLY A 42 25.24 5.02 12.70
CA GLY A 42 25.73 6.33 13.13
C GLY A 42 24.60 7.34 13.41
N THR A 43 23.45 7.18 12.75
CA THR A 43 22.25 8.02 13.00
C THR A 43 21.71 7.85 14.41
N PHE A 44 21.99 6.72 15.06
CA PHE A 44 21.44 6.37 16.38
C PHE A 44 22.47 6.45 17.51
N GLU A 45 23.70 6.89 17.25
CA GLU A 45 24.71 7.07 18.29
C GLU A 45 24.26 8.16 19.27
N GLY A 46 24.18 7.80 20.57
CA GLY A 46 23.65 8.68 21.61
C GLY A 46 22.13 8.93 21.56
N ALA A 47 21.41 8.36 20.58
CA ALA A 47 19.98 8.56 20.45
C ALA A 47 19.18 7.79 21.51
N LYS A 48 18.02 8.32 21.90
CA LYS A 48 17.07 7.67 22.80
C LYS A 48 15.81 7.26 22.05
N ARG A 49 15.42 5.98 22.13
CA ARG A 49 14.12 5.52 21.62
C ARG A 49 12.99 6.05 22.51
N ILE A 50 12.08 6.82 21.93
CA ILE A 50 10.93 7.42 22.65
C ILE A 50 9.60 6.71 22.38
N GLY A 51 9.52 5.85 21.37
CA GLY A 51 8.30 5.12 21.02
C GLY A 51 8.56 3.91 20.14
N TYR A 52 7.59 3.00 20.09
CA TYR A 52 7.57 1.85 19.20
C TYR A 52 6.12 1.51 18.85
N GLY A 53 5.90 1.12 17.60
CA GLY A 53 4.62 0.61 17.12
C GLY A 53 4.82 -0.25 15.89
N ALA A 54 3.80 -1.06 15.59
CA ALA A 54 3.75 -1.88 14.40
C ALA A 54 2.33 -1.82 13.81
N ARG A 55 2.23 -1.86 12.48
CA ARG A 55 0.96 -1.85 11.77
C ARG A 55 1.09 -2.55 10.43
N ALA A 56 0.08 -3.33 10.05
CA ALA A 56 -0.03 -3.84 8.68
C ALA A 56 -0.43 -2.73 7.70
N ILE A 57 0.08 -2.80 6.48
CA ILE A 57 -0.23 -1.88 5.39
C ILE A 57 -0.69 -2.72 4.20
N THR A 58 -1.75 -2.29 3.53
CA THR A 58 -2.26 -3.00 2.35
C THR A 58 -1.31 -2.81 1.17
N GLU A 59 -1.00 -3.89 0.47
CA GLU A 59 -0.13 -3.85 -0.71
C GLU A 59 -0.75 -4.40 -2.00
N GLY A 60 -2.04 -4.73 -1.95
CA GLY A 60 -2.78 -5.23 -3.09
C GLY A 60 -3.02 -4.18 -4.19
N GLY A 61 -3.14 -2.91 -3.83
CA GLY A 61 -3.33 -1.80 -4.77
C GLY A 61 -4.58 -1.95 -5.65
N TRP A 62 -4.53 -1.38 -6.86
CA TRP A 62 -5.65 -1.30 -7.80
C TRP A 62 -6.42 -2.62 -7.99
N GLN A 63 -5.72 -3.75 -8.04
CA GLN A 63 -6.31 -5.08 -8.30
C GLN A 63 -7.07 -5.66 -7.12
N SER A 64 -6.84 -5.14 -5.92
CA SER A 64 -7.40 -5.66 -4.66
C SER A 64 -8.44 -4.75 -4.04
N VAL A 65 -8.78 -3.63 -4.67
CA VAL A 65 -9.87 -2.77 -4.22
C VAL A 65 -11.19 -3.53 -4.37
N PRO A 66 -11.94 -3.77 -3.27
CA PRO A 66 -13.22 -4.48 -3.32
C PRO A 66 -14.32 -3.56 -3.86
N LYS A 67 -15.56 -4.07 -3.93
CA LYS A 67 -16.74 -3.19 -4.01
C LYS A 67 -16.77 -2.32 -2.75
N LEU A 68 -16.94 -1.01 -2.93
CA LEU A 68 -16.81 -0.03 -1.86
C LEU A 68 -18.14 0.37 -1.23
N SER A 69 -19.27 0.20 -1.91
CA SER A 69 -20.59 0.58 -1.39
C SER A 69 -21.44 -0.64 -1.02
N PHE A 70 -22.27 -0.46 0.01
CA PHE A 70 -23.32 -1.39 0.42
C PHE A 70 -24.49 -0.58 1.02
N PRO A 71 -25.68 -1.17 1.20
CA PRO A 71 -26.80 -0.46 1.80
C PRO A 71 -26.45 0.13 3.16
N GLY A 72 -26.52 1.46 3.29
CA GLY A 72 -26.21 2.18 4.53
C GLY A 72 -24.72 2.40 4.83
N GLY A 73 -23.79 2.07 3.93
CA GLY A 73 -22.37 2.33 4.21
C GLY A 73 -21.42 2.25 3.01
N VAL A 74 -20.20 2.74 3.25
CA VAL A 74 -19.10 2.71 2.27
C VAL A 74 -17.76 2.37 2.92
N LEU A 75 -16.85 1.80 2.15
CA LEU A 75 -15.45 1.57 2.49
C LEU A 75 -14.59 2.69 1.91
N MET A 76 -13.67 3.21 2.71
CA MET A 76 -12.74 4.28 2.32
C MET A 76 -11.35 4.09 2.92
N GLY A 77 -10.38 4.86 2.43
CA GLY A 77 -8.98 4.82 2.87
C GLY A 77 -8.34 3.43 2.83
N CYS A 78 -7.58 3.10 3.87
CA CYS A 78 -6.86 1.82 3.92
C CYS A 78 -7.79 0.61 4.05
N ALA A 79 -9.02 0.78 4.54
CA ALA A 79 -10.01 -0.30 4.56
C ALA A 79 -10.42 -0.70 3.12
N ALA A 80 -10.47 0.28 2.21
CA ALA A 80 -10.66 0.06 0.77
C ALA A 80 -9.39 -0.42 0.05
N GLY A 81 -8.22 -0.40 0.71
CA GLY A 81 -6.95 -0.78 0.11
C GLY A 81 -6.29 0.32 -0.75
N PHE A 82 -6.62 1.60 -0.54
CA PHE A 82 -6.13 2.72 -1.35
C PHE A 82 -4.69 3.16 -1.03
N VAL A 83 -3.74 2.22 -1.01
CA VAL A 83 -2.33 2.50 -0.77
C VAL A 83 -1.52 2.41 -2.06
N ASN A 84 -0.76 3.46 -2.37
CA ASN A 84 0.27 3.46 -3.39
C ASN A 84 1.56 2.84 -2.80
N VAL A 85 1.76 1.55 -3.08
CA VAL A 85 2.83 0.73 -2.48
C VAL A 85 4.23 1.24 -2.82
N PRO A 86 4.58 1.52 -4.09
CA PRO A 86 5.96 1.94 -4.41
C PRO A 86 6.34 3.27 -3.79
N ARG A 87 5.37 4.16 -3.56
CA ARG A 87 5.59 5.44 -2.88
C ARG A 87 5.51 5.33 -1.36
N ILE A 88 5.00 4.22 -0.82
CA ILE A 88 4.65 4.03 0.59
C ILE A 88 3.71 5.15 1.07
N LYS A 89 2.68 5.46 0.26
CA LYS A 89 1.74 6.55 0.53
C LYS A 89 0.30 6.08 0.37
N GLY A 90 -0.49 6.23 1.44
CA GLY A 90 -1.93 5.99 1.42
C GLY A 90 -2.76 7.08 2.09
N SER A 91 -2.12 8.00 2.82
CA SER A 91 -2.82 9.08 3.55
C SER A 91 -3.57 10.02 2.62
N HIS A 92 -2.97 10.43 1.50
CA HIS A 92 -3.61 11.31 0.52
C HIS A 92 -4.84 10.65 -0.10
N ASN A 93 -4.75 9.39 -0.52
CA ASN A 93 -5.90 8.66 -1.06
C ASN A 93 -6.96 8.38 0.01
N ALA A 94 -6.57 8.20 1.27
CA ALA A 94 -7.52 8.08 2.37
C ALA A 94 -8.33 9.37 2.59
N VAL A 95 -7.67 10.53 2.55
CA VAL A 95 -8.36 11.82 2.62
C VAL A 95 -9.26 12.02 1.39
N LEU A 96 -8.73 11.79 0.18
CA LEU A 96 -9.51 11.93 -1.07
C LEU A 96 -10.74 11.02 -1.10
N SER A 97 -10.63 9.78 -0.61
CA SER A 97 -11.79 8.88 -0.56
C SER A 97 -12.84 9.32 0.45
N GLY A 98 -12.43 9.91 1.58
CA GLY A 98 -13.35 10.53 2.53
C GLY A 98 -14.09 11.73 1.92
N MET A 99 -13.37 12.60 1.20
CA MET A 99 -13.97 13.74 0.48
C MET A 99 -14.97 13.27 -0.58
N LEU A 100 -14.55 12.32 -1.43
CA LEU A 100 -15.40 11.75 -2.48
C LEU A 100 -16.67 11.11 -1.89
N ALA A 101 -16.53 10.33 -0.81
CA ALA A 101 -17.67 9.75 -0.12
C ALA A 101 -18.62 10.84 0.41
N ALA A 102 -18.08 11.89 1.03
CA ALA A 102 -18.88 13.00 1.57
C ALA A 102 -19.65 13.74 0.48
N GLU A 103 -19.03 14.02 -0.68
CA GLU A 103 -19.71 14.65 -1.83
C GLU A 103 -20.90 13.82 -2.30
N HIS A 104 -20.72 12.51 -2.49
CA HIS A 104 -21.79 11.62 -2.92
C HIS A 104 -22.88 11.45 -1.85
N VAL A 105 -22.52 11.39 -0.56
CA VAL A 105 -23.50 11.34 0.54
C VAL A 105 -24.31 12.63 0.59
N ALA A 106 -23.67 13.80 0.48
CA ALA A 106 -24.34 15.09 0.49
C ALA A 106 -25.35 15.21 -0.66
N GLN A 107 -24.97 14.78 -1.87
CA GLN A 107 -25.90 14.75 -3.00
C GLN A 107 -27.08 13.81 -2.75
N ALA A 108 -26.84 12.61 -2.23
CA ALA A 108 -27.91 11.67 -1.93
C ALA A 108 -28.91 12.23 -0.89
N ILE A 109 -28.41 12.92 0.14
CA ILE A 109 -29.25 13.60 1.13
C ILE A 109 -30.06 14.73 0.47
N ALA A 110 -29.43 15.54 -0.39
CA ALA A 110 -30.11 16.62 -1.11
C ALA A 110 -31.24 16.11 -2.03
N ASP A 111 -31.04 14.93 -2.63
CA ASP A 111 -32.04 14.24 -3.46
C ASP A 111 -33.14 13.55 -2.63
N GLY A 112 -33.11 13.64 -1.30
CA GLY A 112 -34.09 13.01 -0.41
C GLY A 112 -33.96 11.49 -0.30
N ARG A 113 -32.81 10.93 -0.69
CA ARG A 113 -32.56 9.48 -0.61
C ARG A 113 -32.32 9.04 0.83
N ALA A 114 -32.73 7.82 1.16
CA ALA A 114 -32.52 7.22 2.47
C ALA A 114 -32.47 5.68 2.39
N ASN A 115 -31.76 5.05 3.32
CA ASN A 115 -31.68 3.58 3.49
C ASN A 115 -31.26 2.80 2.24
N ASP A 116 -30.45 3.41 1.37
CA ASP A 116 -30.03 2.81 0.11
C ASP A 116 -28.50 2.67 0.00
N GLU A 117 -28.03 2.22 -1.17
CA GLU A 117 -26.62 2.07 -1.48
C GLU A 117 -26.09 3.28 -2.25
N LEU A 118 -24.92 3.77 -1.85
CA LEU A 118 -24.21 4.85 -2.54
C LEU A 118 -23.40 4.34 -3.75
N SER A 119 -24.08 3.75 -4.73
CA SER A 119 -23.46 3.14 -5.92
C SER A 119 -22.68 4.13 -6.79
N SER A 120 -23.02 5.42 -6.72
CA SER A 120 -22.31 6.50 -7.40
C SER A 120 -20.86 6.64 -6.93
N TYR A 121 -20.59 6.45 -5.63
CA TYR A 121 -19.23 6.45 -5.08
C TYR A 121 -18.38 5.27 -5.61
N GLU A 122 -18.95 4.05 -5.64
CA GLU A 122 -18.29 2.88 -6.22
C GLU A 122 -17.97 3.08 -7.71
N ALA A 123 -18.90 3.67 -8.46
CA ALA A 123 -18.69 3.94 -9.88
C ALA A 123 -17.62 5.01 -10.14
N ALA A 124 -17.52 6.01 -9.27
CA ALA A 124 -16.70 7.20 -9.50
C ALA A 124 -15.20 6.99 -9.25
N TRP A 125 -14.82 6.29 -8.17
CA TRP A 125 -13.45 6.36 -7.62
C TRP A 125 -12.35 6.05 -8.65
N ARG A 126 -12.61 5.13 -9.60
CA ARG A 126 -11.66 4.71 -10.65
C ARG A 126 -11.28 5.85 -11.60
N ALA A 127 -12.17 6.81 -11.83
CA ALA A 127 -11.93 7.96 -12.69
C ALA A 127 -11.26 9.13 -11.95
N THR A 128 -11.24 9.10 -10.62
CA THR A 128 -10.63 10.14 -9.77
C THR A 128 -9.11 10.00 -9.69
N ASP A 129 -8.47 10.93 -8.98
CA ASP A 129 -7.03 10.90 -8.72
C ASP A 129 -6.60 9.66 -7.92
N ILE A 130 -7.47 9.10 -7.09
CA ILE A 130 -7.22 7.83 -6.39
C ILE A 130 -6.99 6.73 -7.41
N GLY A 131 -7.92 6.62 -8.36
CA GLY A 131 -7.86 5.57 -9.36
C GLY A 131 -6.67 5.73 -10.31
N LYS A 132 -6.40 6.96 -10.74
CA LYS A 132 -5.23 7.29 -11.56
C LYS A 132 -3.91 7.00 -10.84
N ASP A 133 -3.80 7.34 -9.56
CA ASP A 133 -2.61 7.11 -8.73
C ASP A 133 -2.31 5.61 -8.61
N LEU A 134 -3.32 4.79 -8.27
CA LEU A 134 -3.14 3.35 -8.11
C LEU A 134 -2.94 2.62 -9.45
N LYS A 135 -3.64 3.03 -10.52
CA LYS A 135 -3.52 2.40 -11.83
C LYS A 135 -2.12 2.51 -12.39
N LYS A 136 -1.41 3.63 -12.20
CA LYS A 136 -0.03 3.84 -12.68
C LYS A 136 0.98 2.87 -12.09
N VAL A 137 0.74 2.42 -10.85
CA VAL A 137 1.69 1.60 -10.09
C VAL A 137 1.27 0.13 -9.93
N ARG A 138 0.13 -0.25 -10.54
CA ARG A 138 -0.57 -1.51 -10.30
C ARG A 138 0.31 -2.76 -10.45
N ASN A 139 1.27 -2.76 -11.36
CA ASN A 139 2.06 -3.96 -11.64
C ASN A 139 3.34 -4.09 -10.79
N VAL A 140 3.73 -3.08 -10.00
CA VAL A 140 5.01 -3.14 -9.26
C VAL A 140 5.05 -4.32 -8.28
N LYS A 141 4.02 -4.47 -7.43
CA LYS A 141 3.98 -5.57 -6.45
C LYS A 141 3.82 -6.96 -7.10
N PRO A 142 2.97 -7.16 -8.12
CA PRO A 142 2.94 -8.42 -8.86
C PRO A 142 4.30 -8.79 -9.49
N LEU A 143 5.00 -7.85 -10.11
CA LEU A 143 6.31 -8.09 -10.73
C LEU A 143 7.38 -8.42 -9.69
N TRP A 144 7.43 -7.65 -8.60
CA TRP A 144 8.32 -7.92 -7.46
C TRP A 144 8.08 -9.32 -6.90
N SER A 145 6.83 -9.71 -6.66
CA SER A 145 6.52 -11.01 -6.08
C SER A 145 6.86 -12.20 -7.00
N ARG A 146 6.83 -12.01 -8.33
CA ARG A 146 7.13 -13.06 -9.31
C ARG A 146 8.63 -13.22 -9.59
N PHE A 147 9.36 -12.10 -9.66
CA PHE A 147 10.75 -12.08 -10.13
C PHE A 147 11.77 -11.68 -9.04
N GLY A 148 11.32 -11.54 -7.80
CA GLY A 148 12.16 -11.13 -6.68
C GLY A 148 12.53 -9.66 -6.72
N THR A 149 13.34 -9.22 -5.76
CA THR A 149 13.63 -7.80 -5.54
C THR A 149 14.37 -7.15 -6.71
N ILE A 150 15.44 -7.75 -7.22
CA ILE A 150 16.27 -7.09 -8.23
C ILE A 150 15.52 -6.97 -9.56
N ILE A 151 15.12 -8.11 -10.14
CA ILE A 151 14.48 -8.14 -11.46
C ILE A 151 13.06 -7.56 -11.38
N GLY A 152 12.29 -7.95 -10.36
CA GLY A 152 10.90 -7.54 -10.23
C GLY A 152 10.73 -6.04 -9.95
N VAL A 153 11.60 -5.42 -9.15
CA VAL A 153 11.58 -3.96 -8.95
C VAL A 153 12.02 -3.23 -10.22
N GLY A 154 13.03 -3.75 -10.94
CA GLY A 154 13.46 -3.18 -12.22
C GLY A 154 12.33 -3.17 -13.26
N LEU A 155 11.64 -4.30 -13.43
CA LEU A 155 10.48 -4.41 -14.32
C LEU A 155 9.31 -3.53 -13.85
N GLY A 156 9.07 -3.47 -12.54
CA GLY A 156 8.05 -2.59 -11.96
C GLY A 156 8.34 -1.12 -12.23
N GLY A 157 9.59 -0.70 -12.12
CA GLY A 157 10.04 0.65 -12.46
C GLY A 157 9.82 0.97 -13.93
N LEU A 158 10.17 0.05 -14.83
CA LEU A 158 9.93 0.20 -16.28
C LEU A 158 8.43 0.37 -16.60
N ASP A 159 7.57 -0.51 -16.08
CA ASP A 159 6.12 -0.44 -16.33
C ASP A 159 5.52 0.86 -15.79
N MET A 160 5.88 1.26 -14.57
CA MET A 160 5.42 2.50 -13.95
C MET A 160 5.89 3.73 -14.73
N TRP A 161 7.13 3.74 -15.23
CA TRP A 161 7.69 4.85 -16.00
C TRP A 161 6.97 5.00 -17.34
N LEU A 162 6.77 3.90 -18.08
CA LEU A 162 6.00 3.90 -19.32
C LEU A 162 4.55 4.33 -19.09
N ASN A 163 3.94 3.92 -17.97
CA ASN A 163 2.57 4.33 -17.65
C ASN A 163 2.48 5.82 -17.33
N THR A 164 3.50 6.35 -16.65
CA THR A 164 3.55 7.76 -16.26
C THR A 164 3.81 8.67 -17.46
N LEU A 165 4.71 8.29 -18.37
CA LEU A 165 5.09 9.12 -19.52
C LEU A 165 4.16 8.97 -20.72
N PHE A 166 3.68 7.75 -20.99
CA PHE A 166 2.99 7.42 -22.24
C PHE A 166 1.59 6.83 -22.02
N GLY A 167 1.17 6.62 -20.76
CA GLY A 167 -0.09 5.93 -20.46
C GLY A 167 -0.10 4.44 -20.82
N LEU A 168 1.06 3.88 -21.17
CA LEU A 168 1.22 2.51 -21.64
C LEU A 168 1.63 1.57 -20.51
N SER A 169 1.29 0.30 -20.64
CA SER A 169 1.79 -0.75 -19.75
C SER A 169 2.01 -2.01 -20.57
N PRO A 170 3.27 -2.40 -20.83
CA PRO A 170 3.57 -3.58 -21.65
C PRO A 170 3.03 -4.88 -21.05
N PHE A 171 2.72 -4.88 -19.75
CA PHE A 171 2.24 -6.06 -19.02
C PHE A 171 0.73 -6.07 -18.77
N GLY A 172 -0.02 -5.07 -19.26
CA GLY A 172 -1.45 -4.96 -18.99
C GLY A 172 -1.74 -4.78 -17.49
N THR A 173 -2.68 -5.54 -16.92
CA THR A 173 -2.93 -5.56 -15.46
C THR A 173 -2.67 -6.96 -14.93
N LEU A 174 -1.57 -7.12 -14.18
CA LEU A 174 -1.18 -8.39 -13.60
C LEU A 174 -1.99 -8.70 -12.34
N LYS A 175 -2.27 -9.98 -12.13
CA LYS A 175 -2.85 -10.49 -10.87
C LYS A 175 -1.78 -10.79 -9.84
N HIS A 176 -2.12 -10.63 -8.57
CA HIS A 176 -1.36 -11.17 -7.45
C HIS A 176 -1.33 -12.71 -7.50
N GLY A 177 -0.33 -13.29 -6.83
CA GLY A 177 -0.16 -14.74 -6.72
C GLY A 177 -1.00 -15.34 -5.60
N LYS A 178 -0.37 -16.20 -4.78
CA LYS A 178 -0.99 -16.79 -3.59
C LYS A 178 -1.31 -15.72 -2.55
N ALA A 179 -2.34 -15.96 -1.74
CA ALA A 179 -2.60 -15.18 -0.54
C ALA A 179 -1.45 -15.33 0.47
N ASP A 180 -1.16 -14.28 1.23
CA ASP A 180 -0.04 -14.23 2.17
C ASP A 180 -0.04 -15.38 3.19
N TYR A 181 -1.23 -15.76 3.71
CA TYR A 181 -1.34 -16.87 4.67
C TYR A 181 -0.93 -18.23 4.08
N ALA A 182 -0.84 -18.35 2.75
CA ALA A 182 -0.53 -19.59 2.03
C ALA A 182 0.88 -19.59 1.40
N THR A 183 1.76 -18.66 1.79
CA THR A 183 3.11 -18.53 1.20
C THR A 183 4.21 -19.22 2.00
N LEU A 184 3.96 -19.54 3.27
CA LEU A 184 4.93 -20.20 4.14
C LEU A 184 5.31 -21.59 3.61
N GLU A 185 6.58 -21.91 3.76
CA GLU A 185 7.12 -23.24 3.49
C GLU A 185 7.31 -24.02 4.81
N PRO A 186 7.33 -25.37 4.76
CA PRO A 186 7.59 -26.17 5.95
C PRO A 186 8.91 -25.80 6.62
N ALA A 187 8.91 -25.73 7.95
CA ALA A 187 10.08 -25.36 8.75
C ALA A 187 11.31 -26.24 8.47
N ALA A 188 11.12 -27.53 8.14
CA ALA A 188 12.19 -28.48 7.82
C ALA A 188 13.01 -28.14 6.55
N LYS A 189 12.64 -27.10 5.79
CA LYS A 189 13.39 -26.62 4.62
C LYS A 189 14.45 -25.55 4.95
N TYR A 190 14.52 -25.10 6.20
CA TYR A 190 15.40 -24.03 6.70
C TYR A 190 16.17 -24.54 7.92
#